data_AF-A0A381YGQ5-F1
#
_entry.id   AF-A0A381YGQ5-F1
#
_cell.length_a   1.000
_cell.length_b   1.000
_cell.length_c   1.000
_cell.angle_alpha   90.00
_cell.angle_beta   90.00
_cell.angle_gamma   90.00
#
_symmetry.space_group_name_H-M   'P 1'
#
loop_
_entity.id
_entity.type
_entity.pdbx_description
1 polymer ?
#
loop_
_entity_poly.entity_id
_entity_poly.type
_entity_poly.pdbx_seq_one_letter_code
_entity_poly.pdbx_strand_id
1 'polypeptide(L)'
;VPLKGLRVIDLTRILAGPFCTQLLADLGAEVVKIEGPRGDPVRQQGAIVDGMSWYFAQFNRNKKSVVLNLYDDDDKNILSRLLE
;
A
#
# COMPACT_ATOMS: atom_id res chain seq x y z
N VAL A 1 13.81 -14.68 -4.88
CA VAL A 1 13.83 -13.20 -4.95
C VAL A 1 14.48 -12.65 -3.68
N PRO A 2 15.29 -11.58 -3.78
CA PRO A 2 16.27 -11.20 -2.76
C PRO A 2 15.71 -10.63 -1.44
N LEU A 3 14.47 -10.12 -1.42
CA LEU A 3 13.83 -9.59 -0.21
C LEU A 3 12.79 -10.56 0.38
N LYS A 4 12.80 -11.83 -0.04
CA LYS A 4 11.89 -12.85 0.48
C LYS A 4 12.06 -12.99 2.00
N GLY A 5 10.94 -12.97 2.72
CA GLY A 5 10.92 -13.08 4.18
C GLY A 5 10.91 -11.74 4.91
N LEU A 6 11.12 -10.62 4.20
CA LEU A 6 10.90 -9.29 4.76
C LEU A 6 9.42 -8.89 4.63
N ARG A 7 8.90 -8.27 5.69
CA ARG A 7 7.58 -7.59 5.69
C ARG A 7 7.79 -6.09 5.73
N VAL A 8 7.04 -5.35 4.92
CA VAL A 8 7.07 -3.88 4.86
C VAL A 8 5.65 -3.36 5.06
N ILE A 9 5.47 -2.49 6.06
CA ILE A 9 4.22 -1.76 6.27
C ILE A 9 4.34 -0.41 5.57
N ASP A 10 3.57 -0.23 4.49
CA ASP A 10 3.64 0.91 3.58
C ASP A 10 2.52 1.93 3.90
N LEU A 11 2.87 3.00 4.62
CA LEU A 11 1.99 4.14 4.90
C LEU A 11 2.10 5.27 3.86
N THR A 12 2.83 5.05 2.76
CA THR A 12 3.08 6.08 1.76
C THR A 12 1.90 6.27 0.81
N ARG A 13 1.88 7.41 0.12
CA ARG A 13 0.79 7.81 -0.79
C ARG A 13 1.33 8.43 -2.08
N ILE A 14 0.47 8.48 -3.09
CA ILE A 14 0.71 9.16 -4.36
C ILE A 14 1.77 8.45 -5.23
N LEU A 15 3.04 8.87 -5.19
CA LEU A 15 4.02 8.43 -6.19
C LEU A 15 5.34 7.96 -5.58
N ALA A 16 6.13 8.86 -5.00
CA ALA A 16 7.52 8.55 -4.63
C ALA A 16 7.65 7.38 -3.65
N GLY A 17 6.83 7.39 -2.60
CA GLY A 17 6.78 6.30 -1.63
C GLY A 17 6.24 5.00 -2.21
N PRO A 18 5.05 5.01 -2.88
CA PRO A 18 4.52 3.82 -3.50
C PRO A 18 5.48 3.20 -4.54
N PHE A 19 6.19 4.01 -5.31
CA PHE A 19 7.21 3.55 -6.24
C PHE A 19 8.35 2.82 -5.52
N CYS A 20 8.89 3.40 -4.44
CA CYS A 20 9.93 2.76 -3.64
C CYS A 20 9.47 1.40 -3.10
N THR A 21 8.33 1.35 -2.43
CA THR A 21 7.85 0.11 -1.81
C THR A 21 7.37 -0.91 -2.85
N GLN A 22 6.96 -0.47 -4.03
CA GLN A 22 6.64 -1.33 -5.16
C GLN A 22 7.89 -2.07 -5.68
N LEU A 23 9.04 -1.39 -5.75
CA LEU A 23 10.31 -2.05 -6.06
C LEU A 23 10.67 -3.12 -5.01
N LEU A 24 10.42 -2.85 -3.73
CA LEU A 24 10.63 -3.85 -2.66
C LEU A 24 9.72 -5.07 -2.84
N ALA A 25 8.46 -4.86 -3.22
CA ALA A 25 7.50 -5.92 -3.52
C ALA A 25 7.96 -6.77 -4.73
N ASP A 26 8.40 -6.13 -5.82
CA ASP A 26 8.93 -6.82 -7.01
C ASP A 26 10.18 -7.66 -6.68
N LEU A 27 10.99 -7.19 -5.72
CA LEU A 27 12.15 -7.92 -5.20
C LEU A 27 11.80 -8.97 -4.13
N GLY A 28 10.52 -9.16 -3.82
CA GLY A 28 10.00 -10.29 -3.04
C GLY A 28 9.61 -9.99 -1.60
N ALA A 29 9.61 -8.73 -1.16
CA ALA A 29 9.10 -8.38 0.15
C ALA A 29 7.57 -8.54 0.21
N GLU A 30 7.05 -8.95 1.36
CA GLU A 30 5.62 -8.84 1.65
C GLU A 30 5.30 -7.38 2.00
N VAL A 31 4.72 -6.65 1.05
CA VAL A 31 4.34 -5.24 1.26
C VAL A 31 2.85 -5.14 1.55
N VAL A 32 2.51 -4.57 2.71
CA VAL A 32 1.13 -4.29 3.13
C VAL A 32 0.93 -2.78 3.14
N LYS A 33 0.15 -2.28 2.18
CA LYS A 33 -0.22 -0.87 2.11
C LYS A 33 -1.33 -0.56 3.09
N ILE A 34 -1.12 0.45 3.93
CA ILE A 34 -2.14 1.00 4.82
C ILE A 34 -2.78 2.19 4.13
N GLU A 35 -4.09 2.14 3.95
CA GLU A 35 -4.86 3.20 3.31
C GLU A 35 -5.89 3.78 4.26
N GLY A 36 -6.14 5.09 4.17
CA GLY A 36 -7.26 5.69 4.91
C GLY A 36 -8.62 5.25 4.35
N PRO A 37 -9.74 5.59 5.01
CA PRO A 37 -11.09 5.21 4.59
C PRO A 37 -11.46 5.60 3.15
N ARG A 38 -10.80 6.63 2.60
CA ARG A 38 -10.99 7.08 1.21
C ARG A 38 -9.97 6.50 0.22
N GLY A 39 -9.08 5.62 0.67
CA GLY A 39 -7.98 5.09 -0.12
C GLY A 39 -6.85 6.10 -0.40
N ASP A 40 -5.86 5.64 -1.16
CA ASP A 40 -4.89 6.51 -1.83
C ASP A 40 -5.59 7.40 -2.87
N PRO A 41 -5.39 8.73 -2.91
CA PRO A 41 -6.06 9.61 -3.86
C PRO A 41 -5.86 9.20 -5.32
N VAL A 42 -4.74 8.55 -5.64
CA VAL A 42 -4.46 8.12 -7.02
C VAL A 42 -5.36 6.97 -7.49
N ARG A 43 -6.10 6.30 -6.59
CA ARG A 43 -7.13 5.31 -6.99
C ARG A 43 -8.21 5.89 -7.90
N GLN A 44 -8.40 7.21 -7.89
CA GLN A 44 -9.38 7.94 -8.70
C GLN A 44 -8.72 8.87 -9.74
N GLN A 45 -7.42 8.72 -10.00
CA GLN A 45 -6.67 9.57 -10.92
C GLN A 45 -6.10 8.77 -12.10
N GLY A 46 -5.77 9.48 -13.19
CA GLY A 46 -5.25 8.86 -14.41
C GLY A 46 -6.33 8.13 -15.22
N ALA A 47 -5.90 7.21 -16.07
CA ALA A 47 -6.82 6.38 -16.84
C ALA A 47 -7.51 5.35 -15.94
N ILE A 48 -8.83 5.31 -15.98
CA ILE A 48 -9.64 4.29 -15.31
C ILE A 48 -10.06 3.25 -16.36
N VAL A 49 -9.64 2.01 -16.17
CA VAL A 49 -9.99 0.89 -17.05
C VAL A 49 -10.53 -0.22 -16.16
N ASP A 50 -11.69 -0.76 -16.52
CA ASP A 50 -12.38 -1.81 -15.76
C ASP A 50 -12.57 -1.47 -14.27
N GLY A 51 -12.83 -0.19 -13.99
CA GLY A 51 -13.04 0.33 -12.63
C GLY A 51 -11.76 0.51 -11.80
N MET A 52 -10.57 0.31 -12.38
CA MET A 52 -9.28 0.48 -11.69
C MET A 52 -8.45 1.61 -12.31
N SER A 53 -7.90 2.46 -11.45
CA SER A 53 -6.87 3.43 -11.87
C SER A 53 -5.59 2.72 -12.27
N TRP A 54 -5.16 2.94 -13.51
CA TRP A 54 -3.85 2.48 -14.00
C TRP A 54 -2.70 3.20 -13.32
N TYR A 55 -2.90 4.45 -12.90
CA TYR A 55 -1.92 5.17 -12.09
C TYR A 55 -1.69 4.43 -10.76
N PHE A 56 -2.77 4.07 -10.06
CA PHE A 56 -2.65 3.27 -8.84
C PHE A 56 -2.01 1.90 -9.10
N ALA A 57 -2.47 1.19 -10.14
CA ALA A 57 -1.99 -0.15 -10.47
C ALA A 57 -0.48 -0.19 -10.76
N GLN A 58 0.03 0.81 -11.49
CA GLN A 58 1.45 0.90 -11.84
C GLN A 58 2.35 0.91 -10.61
N PHE A 59 1.98 1.63 -9.55
CA PHE A 59 2.84 1.82 -8.37
C PHE A 59 2.41 1.00 -7.14
N ASN A 60 1.41 0.12 -7.26
CA ASN A 60 0.93 -0.69 -6.14
C ASN A 60 0.72 -2.18 -6.50
N ARG A 61 1.15 -2.62 -7.69
CA ARG A 61 1.25 -4.06 -8.01
C ARG A 61 2.12 -4.80 -6.98
N ASN A 62 1.85 -6.09 -6.79
CA ASN A 62 2.51 -6.97 -5.83
C ASN A 62 2.36 -6.60 -4.34
N LYS A 63 1.55 -5.59 -4.01
CA LYS A 63 1.22 -5.22 -2.63
C LYS A 63 -0.12 -5.80 -2.21
N LYS A 64 -0.25 -6.14 -0.92
CA LYS A 64 -1.54 -6.26 -0.22
C LYS A 64 -1.99 -4.87 0.21
N SER A 65 -3.28 -4.70 0.49
CA SER A 65 -3.83 -3.44 1.01
C SER A 65 -4.84 -3.72 2.11
N VAL A 66 -4.84 -2.87 3.13
CA VAL A 66 -5.86 -2.80 4.19
C VAL A 66 -6.23 -1.35 4.43
N VAL A 67 -7.52 -1.11 4.66
CA VAL A 67 -8.03 0.20 5.04
C VAL A 67 -8.01 0.30 6.56
N LEU A 68 -7.35 1.33 7.09
CA LEU A 68 -7.33 1.68 8.51
C LEU A 68 -7.58 3.19 8.67
N ASN A 69 -8.52 3.54 9.54
CA ASN A 69 -8.73 4.88 10.02
C ASN A 69 -7.81 5.16 11.22
N LEU A 70 -6.62 5.72 10.97
CA LEU A 70 -5.64 6.00 12.04
C LEU A 70 -6.03 7.16 12.99
N TYR A 71 -7.26 7.66 12.91
CA TYR A 71 -7.87 8.50 13.96
C TYR A 71 -8.62 7.67 15.01
N ASP A 72 -8.97 6.42 14.69
CA ASP A 72 -9.59 5.45 15.58
C ASP A 72 -8.52 4.67 16.35
N ASP A 73 -8.72 4.48 17.66
CA ASP A 73 -7.74 3.79 18.51
C ASP A 73 -7.72 2.28 18.23
N ASP A 74 -8.83 1.67 17.81
CA ASP A 74 -8.89 0.26 17.45
C ASP A 74 -8.06 0.00 16.18
N ASP A 75 -8.15 0.88 15.18
CA ASP A 75 -7.37 0.76 13.95
C ASP A 75 -5.88 1.06 14.18
N LYS A 76 -5.54 1.96 15.12
CA LYS A 76 -4.14 2.12 15.56
C LYS A 76 -3.61 0.86 16.22
N ASN A 77 -4.43 0.16 17.02
CA ASN A 77 -4.05 -1.11 17.63
C ASN A 77 -3.82 -2.20 16.57
N ILE A 78 -4.63 -2.24 15.51
CA ILE A 78 -4.40 -3.13 14.37
C ILE A 78 -3.05 -2.80 13.70
N LEU A 79 -2.75 -1.52 13.46
CA LEU A 79 -1.46 -1.11 12.89
C LEU A 79 -0.28 -1.51 13.78
N SER A 80 -0.37 -1.30 15.10
CA SER A 80 0.69 -1.71 16.04
C SER A 80 0.99 -3.21 15.94
N ARG A 81 -0.06 -4.05 15.86
CA ARG A 81 0.12 -5.50 15.69
C ARG A 81 0.73 -5.90 14.35
N LEU A 82 0.62 -5.08 13.31
CA LEU A 82 1.27 -5.32 12.03
C LEU A 82 2.78 -4.97 12.06
N LEU A 83 3.22 -4.16 13.04
CA LEU A 83 4.59 -3.71 13.20
C LEU A 83 5.44 -4.63 14.10
N GLU A 84 4.82 -5.58 14.79
CA GLU A 84 5.45 -6.65 15.56
C GLU A 84 5.92 -7.83 14.66
#